data_AF-A0A395I3G8-F1
#
_entry.id   AF-A0A395I3G8-F1
#
_cell.length_a   1.000
_cell.length_b   1.000
_cell.length_c   1.000
_cell.angle_alpha   90.00
_cell.angle_beta   90.00
_cell.angle_gamma   90.00
#
_symmetry.space_group_name_H-M   'P 1'
#
loop_
_entity.id
_entity.type
_entity.pdbx_description
1 polymer ?
#
loop_
_entity_poly.entity_id
_entity_poly.type
_entity_poly.pdbx_seq_one_letter_code
_entity_poly.pdbx_strand_id
1 'polypeptide(L)'
;MQVTKTATFGPVPVATEPLAAFYLAALTEIQEQYHKLPYAAELDLKLNPVSEDTGTANTGSTLMLLLTATGRTTVEERKIGFATMMHAMSIQPQFTGMNMEVKLVFKIATED
;
A
#
# COMPACT_ATOMS: atom_id res chain seq x y z
N MET A 1 -10.48 15.46 -3.67
CA MET A 1 -9.67 15.59 -2.43
C MET A 1 -8.76 14.37 -2.30
N GLN A 2 -7.62 14.47 -1.60
CA GLN A 2 -6.67 13.36 -1.43
C GLN A 2 -6.25 13.18 0.03
N VAL A 3 -6.01 11.92 0.43
CA VAL A 3 -5.51 11.52 1.76
C VAL A 3 -4.34 10.58 1.58
N THR A 4 -3.21 10.86 2.24
CA THR A 4 -2.01 10.02 2.16
C THR A 4 -1.84 9.18 3.42
N LYS A 5 -1.51 7.90 3.28
CA LYS A 5 -1.16 6.98 4.37
C LYS A 5 0.12 6.24 4.01
N THR A 6 1.04 6.12 4.97
CA THR A 6 2.33 5.46 4.78
C THR A 6 2.60 4.50 5.93
N ALA A 7 3.19 3.35 5.62
CA ALA A 7 3.64 2.37 6.61
C ALA A 7 4.94 1.69 6.16
N THR A 8 5.79 1.35 7.13
CA THR A 8 6.98 0.52 6.94
C THR A 8 6.73 -0.84 7.62
N PHE A 9 6.89 -1.93 6.87
CA PHE A 9 6.60 -3.28 7.34
C PHE A 9 7.87 -4.08 7.70
N GLY A 10 9.05 -3.48 7.52
CA GLY A 10 10.33 -4.13 7.79
C GLY A 10 10.74 -5.10 6.66
N PRO A 11 11.65 -6.05 6.95
CA PRO A 11 12.19 -6.96 5.96
C PRO A 11 11.10 -7.88 5.37
N VAL A 12 11.08 -8.01 4.05
CA VAL A 12 10.20 -8.97 3.36
C VAL A 12 10.70 -10.42 3.54
N PRO A 13 9.81 -11.43 3.53
CA PRO A 13 8.38 -11.36 3.20
C PRO A 13 7.51 -10.77 4.32
N VAL A 14 6.46 -10.06 3.94
CA VAL A 14 5.50 -9.46 4.88
C VAL A 14 4.21 -10.27 4.84
N ALA A 15 3.70 -10.66 6.00
CA ALA A 15 2.45 -11.41 6.12
C ALA A 15 1.23 -10.60 5.63
N THR A 16 0.19 -11.29 5.15
CA THR A 16 -1.05 -10.65 4.67
C THR A 16 -1.80 -9.90 5.77
N GLU A 17 -1.76 -10.39 7.00
CA GLU A 17 -2.48 -9.81 8.14
C GLU A 17 -2.11 -8.34 8.43
N PRO A 18 -0.84 -7.97 8.65
CA PRO A 18 -0.47 -6.57 8.88
C PRO A 18 -0.78 -5.67 7.67
N LEU A 19 -0.70 -6.20 6.44
CA LEU A 19 -1.05 -5.47 5.23
C LEU A 19 -2.56 -5.18 5.16
N ALA A 20 -3.38 -6.19 5.45
CA ALA A 20 -4.83 -6.05 5.51
C ALA A 20 -5.25 -5.06 6.61
N ALA A 21 -4.63 -5.15 7.78
CA ALA A 21 -4.90 -4.26 8.91
C ALA A 21 -4.58 -2.79 8.57
N PHE A 22 -3.41 -2.53 7.97
CA PHE A 22 -3.03 -1.18 7.53
C PHE A 22 -4.03 -0.58 6.53
N TYR A 23 -4.41 -1.35 5.51
CA TYR A 23 -5.33 -0.85 4.49
C TYR A 23 -6.74 -0.62 5.04
N LEU A 24 -7.23 -1.53 5.89
CA LEU A 24 -8.54 -1.37 6.53
C LEU A 24 -8.57 -0.17 7.46
N ALA A 25 -7.55 0.03 8.30
CA ALA A 25 -7.46 1.19 9.17
C ALA A 25 -7.50 2.50 8.38
N ALA A 26 -6.75 2.57 7.27
CA ALA A 26 -6.77 3.71 6.37
C ALA A 26 -8.17 3.99 5.79
N LEU A 27 -8.88 2.96 5.34
CA LEU A 27 -10.24 3.11 4.81
C LEU A 27 -11.23 3.54 5.88
N THR A 28 -11.15 2.96 7.08
CA THR A 28 -12.03 3.31 8.20
C THR A 28 -11.84 4.76 8.60
N GLU A 29 -10.60 5.22 8.79
CA GLU A 29 -10.32 6.61 9.14
C GLU A 29 -10.86 7.59 8.08
N ILE A 30 -10.70 7.26 6.80
CA ILE A 30 -11.24 8.07 5.70
C ILE A 30 -12.78 8.08 5.74
N GLN A 31 -13.40 6.92 5.96
CA GLN A 31 -14.86 6.83 6.02
C GLN A 31 -15.44 7.57 7.23
N GLU A 32 -14.78 7.52 8.38
CA GLU A 32 -15.18 8.26 9.57
C GLU A 32 -15.04 9.77 9.39
N GLN A 33 -13.93 10.22 8.79
CA GLN A 33 -13.64 11.65 8.63
C GLN A 33 -14.46 12.31 7.52
N TYR A 34 -14.72 11.60 6.41
CA TYR A 34 -15.30 12.19 5.21
C TYR A 34 -16.66 11.59 4.83
N HIS A 35 -17.15 10.61 5.61
CA HIS A 35 -18.40 9.89 5.37
C HIS A 35 -18.49 9.26 3.97
N LYS A 36 -17.34 9.00 3.34
CA LYS A 36 -17.20 8.50 1.98
C LYS A 36 -16.00 7.57 1.91
N LEU A 37 -16.11 6.55 1.08
CA LEU A 37 -14.97 5.71 0.72
C LEU A 37 -14.22 6.32 -0.48
N PRO A 38 -12.89 6.16 -0.54
CA PRO A 38 -12.13 6.57 -1.70
C PRO A 38 -12.54 5.74 -2.93
N TYR A 39 -12.58 6.38 -4.10
CA TYR A 39 -12.88 5.71 -5.36
C TYR A 39 -11.61 5.14 -6.02
N ALA A 40 -10.44 5.64 -5.65
CA ALA A 40 -9.17 5.09 -6.09
C ALA A 40 -8.08 5.29 -5.03
N ALA A 41 -7.00 4.51 -5.13
CA ALA A 41 -5.78 4.71 -4.37
C ALA A 41 -4.57 4.55 -5.30
N GLU A 42 -3.71 5.55 -5.35
CA GLU A 42 -2.37 5.40 -5.93
C GLU A 42 -1.47 4.76 -4.89
N LEU A 43 -0.79 3.68 -5.28
CA LEU A 43 0.12 2.92 -4.45
C LEU A 43 1.53 3.13 -4.96
N ASP A 44 2.39 3.60 -4.07
CA ASP A 44 3.84 3.70 -4.24
C ASP A 44 4.48 2.69 -3.27
N LEU A 45 4.97 1.59 -3.82
CA LEU A 45 5.66 0.53 -3.10
C LEU A 45 7.16 0.71 -3.28
N LYS A 46 7.89 0.85 -2.18
CA LYS A 46 9.34 0.94 -2.17
C LYS A 46 9.96 -0.22 -1.43
N LEU A 47 10.98 -0.82 -2.04
CA LEU A 47 11.77 -1.90 -1.47
C LEU A 47 13.23 -1.44 -1.40
N ASN A 48 13.71 -1.23 -0.18
CA ASN A 48 15.04 -0.68 0.09
C ASN A 48 15.92 -1.73 0.76
N PRO A 49 17.21 -1.86 0.39
CA PRO A 49 18.14 -2.72 1.11
C PRO A 49 18.27 -2.28 2.58
N VAL A 50 18.52 -3.25 3.48
CA VAL A 50 18.63 -3.01 4.94
C VAL A 50 19.91 -2.25 5.32
N SER A 51 20.93 -2.22 4.44
CA SER A 51 22.18 -1.50 4.65
C SER A 51 22.23 -0.25 3.77
N GLU A 52 22.11 0.93 4.37
CA GLU A 52 22.18 2.23 3.67
C GLU A 52 23.61 2.70 3.37
N ASP A 53 24.64 1.92 3.70
CA ASP A 53 26.03 2.40 3.66
C ASP A 53 26.83 1.73 2.53
N THR A 54 26.98 2.44 1.42
CA THR A 54 28.18 2.55 0.56
C THR A 54 27.80 2.99 -0.86
N GLY A 55 28.09 4.26 -1.18
CA GLY A 55 28.49 4.88 -2.46
C GLY A 55 28.22 4.28 -3.86
N THR A 56 27.36 3.28 -4.03
CA THR A 56 27.03 2.66 -5.32
C THR A 56 25.53 2.40 -5.34
N ALA A 57 24.83 3.19 -6.16
CA ALA A 57 23.41 3.07 -6.53
C ALA A 57 22.64 1.95 -5.80
N ASN A 58 22.15 2.23 -4.59
CA ASN A 58 21.16 1.42 -3.92
C ASN A 58 19.89 1.48 -4.76
N THR A 59 19.72 0.52 -5.66
CA THR A 59 18.58 0.42 -6.59
C THR A 59 17.34 -0.02 -5.82
N GLY A 60 16.80 0.88 -4.98
CA GLY A 60 15.47 0.72 -4.42
C GLY A 60 14.48 0.48 -5.56
N SER A 61 13.64 -0.53 -5.44
CA SER A 61 12.63 -0.82 -6.46
C SER A 61 11.35 -0.09 -6.10
N THR A 62 10.89 0.76 -7.02
CA THR A 62 9.62 1.48 -6.88
C THR A 62 8.59 0.91 -7.84
N LEU A 63 7.42 0.54 -7.31
CA LEU A 63 6.27 0.10 -8.09
C LEU A 63 5.12 1.08 -7.87
N MET A 64 4.64 1.67 -8.95
CA MET A 64 3.48 2.57 -8.96
C MET A 64 2.26 1.84 -9.51
N LEU A 65 1.19 1.77 -8.73
CA LEU A 65 -0.05 1.09 -9.09
C LEU A 65 -1.26 1.98 -8.80
N LEU A 66 -2.33 1.82 -9.57
CA LEU A 66 -3.61 2.48 -9.32
C LEU A 66 -4.66 1.42 -8.99
N LEU A 67 -5.20 1.49 -7.77
CA LEU A 67 -6.28 0.63 -7.30
C LEU A 67 -7.59 1.39 -7.43
N THR A 68 -8.44 0.99 -8.38
CA THR A 68 -9.75 1.64 -8.60
C THR A 68 -10.87 0.79 -8.02
N ALA A 69 -11.74 1.42 -7.26
CA ALA A 69 -13.00 0.82 -6.87
C ALA A 69 -14.00 0.89 -8.01
N THR A 70 -14.76 -0.19 -8.18
CA THR A 70 -15.98 -0.17 -8.99
C THR A 70 -17.19 -0.16 -8.08
N GLY A 71 -18.38 0.14 -8.62
CA GLY A 71 -19.63 0.05 -7.86
C GLY A 71 -19.94 -1.35 -7.30
N ARG A 72 -19.18 -2.37 -7.69
CA ARG A 72 -19.30 -3.76 -7.21
C ARG A 72 -18.31 -4.11 -6.11
N THR A 73 -17.27 -3.30 -5.89
CA THR A 73 -16.13 -3.68 -5.03
C THR A 73 -16.36 -3.25 -3.58
N THR A 74 -16.56 -4.24 -2.70
CA THR A 74 -16.75 -4.07 -1.26
C THR A 74 -15.45 -3.66 -0.55
N VAL A 75 -15.55 -3.11 0.67
CA VAL A 75 -14.37 -2.80 1.51
C VAL A 75 -13.53 -4.05 1.77
N GLU A 76 -14.19 -5.17 2.04
CA GLU A 76 -13.53 -6.44 2.33
C GLU A 76 -12.72 -6.96 1.13
N GLU A 77 -13.28 -6.90 -0.08
CA GLU A 77 -12.56 -7.29 -1.30
C GLU A 77 -11.37 -6.37 -1.59
N ARG A 78 -11.50 -5.06 -1.35
CA ARG A 78 -10.38 -4.12 -1.51
C ARG A 78 -9.25 -4.44 -0.53
N LYS A 79 -9.59 -4.72 0.73
CA LYS A 79 -8.65 -5.13 1.78
C LYS A 79 -7.92 -6.41 1.39
N ILE A 80 -8.66 -7.46 1.03
CA ILE A 80 -8.10 -8.75 0.63
C ILE A 80 -7.23 -8.60 -0.62
N GLY A 81 -7.71 -7.87 -1.63
CA GLY A 81 -6.98 -7.63 -2.87
C GLY A 81 -5.66 -6.91 -2.65
N PHE A 82 -5.67 -5.81 -1.88
CA PHE A 82 -4.46 -5.09 -1.49
C PHE A 82 -3.47 -5.99 -0.75
N ALA A 83 -3.92 -6.67 0.31
CA ALA A 83 -3.04 -7.50 1.15
C ALA A 83 -2.43 -8.66 0.37
N THR A 84 -3.23 -9.31 -0.49
CA THR A 84 -2.77 -10.41 -1.34
C THR A 84 -1.73 -9.94 -2.35
N MET A 85 -1.97 -8.80 -3.01
CA MET A 85 -1.04 -8.23 -3.98
C MET A 85 0.29 -7.85 -3.32
N MET A 86 0.27 -7.18 -2.17
CA MET A 86 1.48 -6.77 -1.47
C MET A 86 2.24 -7.96 -0.90
N HIS A 87 1.55 -8.96 -0.38
CA HIS A 87 2.18 -10.21 0.04
C HIS A 87 2.85 -10.92 -1.13
N ALA A 88 2.16 -11.06 -2.26
CA ALA A 88 2.69 -11.69 -3.47
C ALA A 88 3.94 -10.96 -4.01
N MET A 89 3.99 -9.62 -3.90
CA MET A 89 5.20 -8.86 -4.22
C MET A 89 6.31 -9.13 -3.20
N SER A 90 6.00 -9.16 -1.90
CA SER A 90 6.99 -9.36 -0.84
C SER A 90 7.69 -10.72 -0.88
N ILE A 91 7.05 -11.76 -1.44
CA ILE A 91 7.63 -13.11 -1.55
C ILE A 91 8.52 -13.28 -2.80
N GLN A 92 8.65 -12.27 -3.67
CA GLN A 92 9.50 -12.39 -4.84
C GLN A 92 10.97 -12.52 -4.41
N PRO A 93 11.71 -13.54 -4.88
CA PRO A 93 13.07 -13.83 -4.40
C PRO A 93 14.03 -12.65 -4.47
N GLN A 94 13.89 -11.81 -5.51
CA GLN A 94 14.74 -10.64 -5.75
C GLN A 94 14.62 -9.54 -4.69
N PHE A 95 13.57 -9.56 -3.86
CA PHE A 95 13.34 -8.57 -2.82
C PHE A 95 13.66 -9.10 -1.42
N THR A 96 13.96 -10.39 -1.27
CA THR A 96 14.20 -11.05 0.02
C THR A 96 15.14 -10.25 0.91
N GLY A 97 14.71 -9.97 2.14
CA GLY A 97 15.52 -9.21 3.11
C GLY A 97 15.58 -7.70 2.88
N MET A 98 14.89 -7.15 1.88
CA MET A 98 14.70 -5.69 1.73
C MET A 98 13.58 -5.18 2.65
N ASN A 99 13.71 -3.95 3.12
CA ASN A 99 12.66 -3.24 3.85
C ASN A 99 11.55 -2.78 2.89
N MET A 100 10.31 -3.10 3.25
CA MET A 100 9.13 -2.68 2.49
C MET A 100 8.47 -1.44 3.09
N GLU A 101 8.40 -0.38 2.30
CA GLU A 101 7.63 0.84 2.59
C GLU A 101 6.46 0.92 1.61
N VAL A 102 5.27 1.18 2.14
CA VAL A 102 4.04 1.36 1.36
C VAL A 102 3.53 2.76 1.59
N LYS A 103 3.26 3.49 0.50
CA LYS A 103 2.54 4.75 0.50
C LYS A 103 1.28 4.63 -0.36
N LEU A 104 0.16 5.03 0.20
CA LEU A 104 -1.15 5.09 -0.46
C LEU A 104 -1.63 6.53 -0.51
N VAL A 105 -1.99 7.01 -1.70
CA VAL A 105 -2.67 8.28 -1.91
C VAL A 105 -4.10 7.99 -2.36
N PHE A 106 -5.02 8.07 -1.40
CA PHE A 106 -6.44 7.83 -1.61
C PHE A 106 -7.11 9.04 -2.25
N LYS A 107 -7.87 8.80 -3.33
CA LYS A 107 -8.67 9.81 -4.03
C LYS A 107 -10.13 9.71 -3.59
N ILE A 108 -10.64 10.81 -3.04
CA ILE A 108 -12.01 10.94 -2.55
C ILE A 108 -12.74 11.93 -3.45
N ALA A 109 -13.93 11.56 -3.90
CA ALA A 109 -14.77 12.40 -4.74
C ALA A 109 -15.15 13.68 -3.98
N THR A 110 -14.86 14.83 -4.57
CA THR A 110 -15.48 16.10 -4.18
C THR A 110 -16.86 16.15 -4.83
N GLU A 111 -17.88 16.56 -4.08
CA GLU A 111 -19.17 16.87 -4.69
C GLU A 111 -18.96 17.99 -5.72
N ASP A 112 -19.54 17.82 -6.91
CA ASP A 112 -19.71 18.88 -7.91
C ASP A 112 -20.84 19.81 -7.48
#